data_AF-R2S3S1-F1
#
_entry.id   AF-R2S3S1-F1
#
_cell.length_a   1.000
_cell.length_b   1.000
_cell.length_c   1.000
_cell.angle_alpha   90.00
_cell.angle_beta   90.00
_cell.angle_gamma   90.00
#
_symmetry.space_group_name_H-M   'P 1'
#
loop_
_entity.id
_entity.type
_entity.pdbx_description
1 polymer ?
#
loop_
_entity_poly.entity_id
_entity_poly.type
_entity_poly.pdbx_seq_one_letter_code
_entity_poly.pdbx_strand_id
1 'polypeptide(L)'
;MPGILFLKQAIIIVRGIVMDNIEFTVQKRRGIVVWVYSLKQLKTLKRYGLIHYVSRKMKYVVLYVNEEVLEESEEKLQALHFVRQVERSYRPDVEMNFADRIGTKAAYQVKEEEELDVVEANTKIRLAETV
;
A
#
# COMPACT_ATOMS: atom_id res chain seq x y z
N MET A 1 -17.57 45.55 34.30
CA MET A 1 -17.21 44.49 35.28
C MET A 1 -16.83 43.22 34.52
N PRO A 2 -15.54 42.88 34.38
CA PRO A 2 -15.12 41.61 33.78
C PRO A 2 -14.85 40.59 34.90
N GLY A 3 -15.89 39.86 35.27
CA GLY A 3 -15.79 38.70 36.18
C GLY A 3 -15.56 37.40 35.41
N ILE A 4 -14.81 36.48 36.03
CA ILE A 4 -14.73 35.03 35.78
C ILE A 4 -13.81 34.54 34.64
N LEU A 5 -13.41 35.35 33.66
CA LEU A 5 -12.52 34.83 32.58
C LEU A 5 -11.08 34.51 33.05
N PHE A 6 -10.58 35.18 34.09
CA PHE A 6 -9.19 35.03 34.56
C PHE A 6 -8.96 33.77 35.41
N LEU A 7 -10.00 33.25 36.09
CA LEU A 7 -9.86 32.04 36.92
C LEU A 7 -9.81 30.74 36.11
N LYS A 8 -10.35 30.71 34.88
CA LYS A 8 -10.26 29.52 34.02
C LYS A 8 -8.84 29.26 33.52
N GLN A 9 -8.02 30.29 33.37
CA GLN A 9 -6.63 30.14 32.94
C GLN A 9 -5.73 29.60 34.07
N ALA A 10 -6.07 29.86 35.34
CA ALA A 10 -5.25 29.48 36.50
C ALA A 10 -5.48 28.04 36.99
N ILE A 11 -6.63 27.44 36.74
CA ILE A 11 -6.95 26.07 37.20
C ILE A 11 -6.12 24.99 36.50
N ILE A 12 -5.51 25.29 35.35
CA ILE A 12 -4.72 24.33 34.55
C ILE A 12 -3.34 24.04 35.18
N ILE A 13 -2.89 24.78 36.21
CA ILE A 13 -1.50 24.71 36.69
C ILE A 13 -1.29 23.71 37.86
N VAL A 14 -2.34 23.14 38.47
CA VAL A 14 -2.18 22.29 39.68
C VAL A 14 -2.34 20.79 39.39
N ARG A 15 -1.37 20.24 38.65
CA ARG A 15 -0.81 18.85 38.72
C ARG A 15 -0.10 18.56 37.39
N GLY A 16 1.22 18.41 37.45
CA GLY A 16 2.11 18.25 36.29
C GLY A 16 1.76 17.10 35.35
N ILE A 17 0.88 17.38 34.40
CA ILE A 17 0.71 16.69 33.12
C ILE A 17 0.52 17.81 32.11
N VAL A 18 1.60 18.14 31.40
CA VAL A 18 1.50 18.95 30.18
C VAL A 18 0.68 18.12 29.20
N MET A 19 -0.59 18.45 29.05
CA MET A 19 -1.43 17.88 28.01
C MET A 19 -1.13 18.65 26.72
N ASP A 20 -0.03 18.28 26.09
CA ASP A 20 0.22 18.69 24.71
C ASP A 20 -0.93 18.12 23.88
N ASN A 21 -1.79 18.99 23.34
CA ASN A 21 -2.77 18.63 22.31
C ASN A 21 -2.00 18.23 21.04
N ILE A 22 -1.40 17.04 21.03
CA ILE A 22 -0.79 16.46 19.85
C ILE A 22 -1.93 15.87 19.02
N GLU A 23 -2.37 16.65 18.04
CA GLU A 23 -3.26 16.16 17.00
C GLU A 23 -2.59 14.97 16.29
N PHE A 24 -3.27 13.81 16.30
CA PHE A 24 -2.76 12.60 15.67
C PHE A 24 -2.82 12.74 14.15
N THR A 25 -1.67 12.98 13.52
CA THR A 25 -1.56 13.01 12.06
C THR A 25 -1.21 11.63 11.53
N VAL A 26 -2.05 11.09 10.63
CA VAL A 26 -1.78 9.79 9.99
C VAL A 26 -0.67 9.96 8.96
N GLN A 27 0.49 9.38 9.26
CA GLN A 27 1.66 9.40 8.38
C GLN A 27 1.55 8.30 7.32
N LYS A 28 1.51 8.69 6.04
CA LYS A 28 1.48 7.74 4.93
C LYS A 28 2.85 7.09 4.75
N ARG A 29 2.84 5.76 4.68
CA ARG A 29 4.05 4.94 4.49
C ARG A 29 3.86 4.01 3.31
N ARG A 30 4.94 3.79 2.58
CA ARG A 30 4.97 2.88 1.45
C ARG A 30 6.00 1.78 1.68
N GLY A 31 5.63 0.57 1.25
CA GLY A 31 6.50 -0.59 1.29
C GLY A 31 7.45 -0.61 0.09
N ILE A 32 8.69 -1.01 0.32
CA ILE A 32 9.71 -1.21 -0.69
C ILE A 32 10.33 -2.60 -0.46
N VAL A 33 10.47 -3.37 -1.53
CA VAL A 33 11.23 -4.62 -1.54
C VAL A 33 12.61 -4.35 -2.11
N VAL A 34 13.64 -4.62 -1.34
CA VAL A 34 15.04 -4.43 -1.74
C VAL A 34 15.69 -5.80 -1.90
N TRP A 35 16.05 -6.13 -3.14
CA TRP A 35 16.81 -7.34 -3.47
C TRP A 35 18.30 -7.07 -3.29
N VAL A 36 19.01 -7.96 -2.59
CA VAL A 36 20.43 -7.76 -2.27
C VAL A 36 21.28 -8.99 -2.61
N TYR A 37 22.54 -8.76 -2.95
CA TYR A 37 23.51 -9.86 -3.16
C TYR A 37 23.95 -10.50 -1.84
N SER A 38 24.01 -9.69 -0.77
CA SER A 38 24.51 -10.08 0.55
C SER A 38 23.81 -9.31 1.66
N LEU A 39 23.45 -10.02 2.74
CA LEU A 39 22.81 -9.45 3.93
C LEU A 39 23.82 -8.86 4.94
N LYS A 40 25.12 -8.91 4.65
CA LYS A 40 26.16 -8.37 5.54
C LYS A 40 25.95 -6.88 5.84
N GLN A 41 25.43 -6.13 4.86
CA GLN A 41 25.23 -4.68 4.95
C GLN A 41 23.81 -4.26 5.37
N LEU A 42 23.05 -5.14 6.02
CA LEU A 42 21.68 -4.86 6.47
C LEU A 42 21.58 -3.62 7.40
N LYS A 43 22.64 -3.33 8.17
CA LYS A 43 22.71 -2.14 9.04
C LYS A 43 22.58 -0.83 8.26
N THR A 44 23.02 -0.81 7.00
CA THR A 44 22.87 0.35 6.11
C THR A 44 21.42 0.56 5.71
N LEU A 45 20.69 -0.52 5.38
CA LEU A 45 19.27 -0.45 5.00
C LEU A 45 18.38 0.09 6.13
N LYS A 46 18.74 -0.18 7.39
CA LYS A 46 18.01 0.34 8.57
C LYS A 46 18.00 1.87 8.66
N ARG A 47 18.90 2.58 7.97
CA ARG A 47 18.93 4.05 7.97
C ARG A 47 17.87 4.68 7.09
N TYR A 48 17.37 3.95 6.09
CA TYR A 48 16.40 4.45 5.12
C TYR A 48 14.95 4.27 5.60
N GLY A 49 14.71 3.36 6.53
CA GLY A 49 13.35 3.11 7.02
C GLY A 49 13.26 1.94 7.98
N LEU A 50 12.03 1.54 8.25
CA LEU A 50 11.73 0.43 9.14
C LEU A 50 11.79 -0.88 8.38
N ILE A 51 12.69 -1.78 8.79
CA ILE A 51 12.74 -3.13 8.24
C ILE A 51 11.60 -3.96 8.85
N HIS A 52 10.70 -4.44 8.00
CA HIS A 52 9.59 -5.31 8.40
C HIS A 52 9.98 -6.79 8.35
N TYR A 53 10.68 -7.20 7.29
CA TYR A 53 11.05 -8.59 7.08
C TYR A 53 12.37 -8.73 6.32
N VAL A 54 13.12 -9.80 6.61
CA VAL A 54 14.38 -10.12 5.95
C VAL A 54 14.40 -11.60 5.57
N SER A 55 14.48 -11.89 4.28
CA SER A 55 14.62 -13.25 3.77
C SER A 55 16.09 -13.65 3.71
N ARG A 56 16.51 -14.59 4.55
CA ARG A 56 17.89 -15.13 4.53
C ARG A 56 18.18 -16.04 3.33
N LYS A 57 17.16 -16.77 2.84
CA LYS A 57 17.31 -17.72 1.72
C LYS A 57 17.30 -17.01 0.37
N MET A 58 16.33 -16.12 0.15
CA MET A 58 16.15 -15.41 -1.13
C MET A 58 16.86 -14.05 -1.19
N LYS A 59 17.41 -13.58 -0.06
CA LYS A 59 18.16 -12.32 0.04
C LYS A 59 17.38 -11.09 -0.43
N TYR A 60 16.19 -10.90 0.14
CA TYR A 60 15.45 -9.65 0.00
C TYR A 60 15.06 -9.09 1.37
N VAL A 61 14.79 -7.79 1.39
CA VAL A 61 14.38 -7.04 2.58
C VAL A 61 13.11 -6.27 2.27
N VAL A 62 12.11 -6.39 3.14
CA VAL A 62 10.90 -5.56 3.09
C VAL A 62 11.11 -4.37 4.03
N LEU A 63 11.08 -3.17 3.47
CA LEU A 63 11.30 -1.90 4.15
C LEU A 63 10.05 -1.04 4.04
N TYR A 64 9.68 -0.35 5.11
CA TYR A 64 8.69 0.73 5.07
C TYR A 64 9.38 2.08 5.18
N VAL A 65 9.07 2.97 4.25
CA VAL A 65 9.57 4.34 4.17
C VAL A 65 8.37 5.29 4.18
N ASN A 66 8.55 6.51 4.66
CA ASN A 66 7.54 7.55 4.55
C ASN A 66 7.34 7.93 3.07
N GLU A 67 6.10 8.17 2.66
CA GLU A 67 5.78 8.42 1.25
C GLU A 67 6.48 9.68 0.69
N GLU A 68 6.68 10.69 1.53
CA GLU A 68 7.38 11.94 1.19
C GLU A 68 8.85 11.73 0.78
N VAL A 69 9.50 10.68 1.30
CA VAL A 69 10.94 10.40 1.09
C VAL A 69 11.13 9.17 0.20
N LEU A 70 10.06 8.68 -0.41
CA LEU A 70 10.07 7.45 -1.20
C LEU A 70 11.07 7.52 -2.35
N GLU A 71 10.94 8.54 -3.19
CA GLU A 71 11.70 8.69 -4.44
C GLU A 71 13.19 8.87 -4.17
N GLU A 72 13.53 9.76 -3.22
CA GLU A 72 14.91 9.95 -2.76
C GLU A 72 15.50 8.66 -2.14
N SER A 73 14.70 7.93 -1.37
CA SER A 73 15.16 6.66 -0.78
C SER A 73 15.36 5.59 -1.84
N GLU A 74 14.50 5.52 -2.84
CA GLU A 74 14.60 4.57 -3.95
C GLU A 74 15.89 4.78 -4.76
N GLU A 75 16.18 6.03 -5.15
CA GLU A 75 17.42 6.38 -5.85
C GLU A 75 18.66 6.03 -5.03
N LYS A 76 18.68 6.42 -3.75
CA LYS A 76 19.81 6.12 -2.86
C LYS A 76 20.00 4.63 -2.65
N LEU A 77 18.91 3.86 -2.57
CA LEU A 77 18.96 2.40 -2.42
C LEU A 77 19.51 1.74 -3.69
N GLN A 78 19.09 2.20 -4.87
CA GLN A 78 19.59 1.69 -6.15
C GLN A 78 21.09 2.01 -6.35
N ALA A 79 21.58 3.12 -5.82
CA ALA A 79 23.00 3.49 -5.88
C ALA A 79 23.91 2.59 -5.01
N LEU A 80 23.37 1.78 -4.11
CA LEU A 80 24.17 0.91 -3.24
C LEU A 80 24.66 -0.32 -4.00
N HIS A 81 25.98 -0.51 -4.06
CA HIS A 81 26.64 -1.61 -4.77
C HIS A 81 26.18 -3.04 -4.40
N PHE A 82 25.63 -3.24 -3.20
CA PHE A 82 25.15 -4.56 -2.75
C PHE A 82 23.65 -4.80 -3.03
N VAL A 83 22.96 -3.78 -3.52
CA VAL A 83 21.56 -3.83 -3.95
C VAL A 83 21.53 -4.27 -5.40
N ARG A 84 20.69 -5.26 -5.69
CA ARG A 84 20.46 -5.79 -7.05
C ARG A 84 19.33 -5.06 -7.74
N GLN A 85 18.24 -4.82 -7.01
CA GLN A 85 17.03 -4.23 -7.52
C GLN A 85 16.19 -3.69 -6.36
N VAL A 86 15.45 -2.63 -6.62
CA VAL A 86 14.48 -2.03 -5.70
C VAL A 86 13.12 -2.06 -6.37
N GLU A 87 12.10 -2.50 -5.64
CA GLU A 87 10.72 -2.54 -6.11
C GLU A 87 9.80 -1.84 -5.11
N ARG A 88 9.17 -0.75 -5.52
CA ARG A 88 8.15 -0.07 -4.72
C ARG A 88 6.82 -0.82 -4.74
N SER A 89 6.11 -0.79 -3.61
CA SER A 89 4.75 -1.33 -3.51
C SER A 89 3.73 -0.35 -4.08
N TYR A 90 2.89 -0.85 -4.99
CA TYR A 90 1.75 -0.14 -5.57
C TYR A 90 0.43 -0.43 -4.83
N ARG A 91 0.46 -1.20 -3.74
CA ARG A 91 -0.73 -1.50 -2.93
C ARG A 91 -1.57 -0.25 -2.56
N PRO A 92 -0.99 0.89 -2.15
CA PRO A 92 -1.79 2.08 -1.84
C PRO A 92 -2.43 2.75 -3.06
N ASP A 93 -1.94 2.47 -4.28
CA ASP A 93 -2.48 3.06 -5.52
C ASP A 93 -3.61 2.21 -6.11
N VAL A 94 -3.82 0.99 -5.61
CA VAL A 94 -4.90 0.12 -6.06
C VAL A 94 -6.22 0.59 -5.47
N GLU A 95 -7.08 1.13 -6.32
CA GLU A 95 -8.46 1.50 -5.97
C GLU A 95 -9.24 0.25 -5.55
N MET A 96 -9.52 0.12 -4.25
CA MET A 96 -10.35 -0.97 -3.70
C MET A 96 -11.83 -0.58 -3.57
N ASN A 97 -12.24 0.57 -4.14
CA ASN A 97 -13.65 0.96 -4.17
C ASN A 97 -14.36 0.23 -5.33
N PHE A 98 -14.91 -0.94 -5.03
CA PHE A 98 -15.69 -1.73 -5.97
C PHE A 98 -17.18 -1.39 -5.97
N ALA A 99 -17.64 -0.49 -5.08
CA ALA A 99 -19.07 -0.23 -4.86
C ALA A 99 -19.75 0.30 -6.13
N ASP A 100 -19.06 1.08 -6.95
CA ASP A 100 -19.60 1.65 -8.20
C ASP A 100 -19.49 0.70 -9.41
N ARG A 101 -18.75 -0.42 -9.27
CA ARG A 101 -18.40 -1.32 -10.38
C ARG A 101 -19.00 -2.72 -10.25
N ILE A 102 -19.39 -3.14 -9.05
CA ILE A 102 -20.12 -4.40 -8.83
C ILE A 102 -21.60 -4.13 -9.15
N GLY A 103 -21.98 -4.31 -10.42
CA GLY A 103 -23.37 -4.21 -10.87
C GLY A 103 -23.56 -3.62 -12.27
N THR A 104 -22.52 -3.01 -12.86
CA THR A 104 -22.63 -2.37 -14.18
C THR A 104 -22.00 -3.22 -15.27
N LYS A 105 -22.65 -3.29 -16.45
CA LYS A 105 -22.26 -4.05 -17.66
C LYS A 105 -20.80 -3.81 -18.12
N ALA A 106 -20.15 -2.74 -17.65
CA ALA A 106 -18.74 -2.43 -17.88
C ALA A 106 -17.74 -3.38 -17.17
N ALA A 107 -18.16 -4.16 -16.17
CA ALA A 107 -17.31 -5.12 -15.48
C ALA A 107 -17.09 -6.43 -16.27
N TYR A 108 -17.96 -6.71 -17.24
CA TYR A 108 -17.89 -7.88 -18.12
C TYR A 108 -17.65 -7.43 -19.57
N GLN A 109 -16.50 -6.82 -19.85
CA GLN A 109 -16.05 -6.72 -21.23
C GLN A 109 -15.53 -8.11 -21.63
N VAL A 110 -16.45 -8.97 -22.10
CA VAL A 110 -16.06 -10.12 -22.91
C VAL A 110 -15.55 -9.51 -24.21
N LYS A 111 -14.25 -9.65 -24.50
CA LYS A 111 -13.74 -9.40 -25.85
C LYS A 111 -14.34 -10.49 -26.74
N GLU A 112 -15.39 -10.14 -27.48
CA GLU A 112 -15.80 -10.91 -28.66
C GLU A 112 -14.69 -10.77 -29.69
N GLU A 113 -13.66 -11.62 -29.62
CA GLU A 113 -12.75 -11.91 -30.73
C GLU A 113 -11.81 -13.04 -30.29
N GLU A 114 -12.32 -14.27 -30.36
CA GLU A 114 -11.58 -15.44 -30.84
C GLU A 114 -12.64 -16.34 -31.47
N GLU A 115 -12.97 -16.01 -32.72
CA GLU A 115 -13.73 -16.84 -33.65
C GLU A 115 -12.91 -18.11 -33.89
N LEU A 116 -13.14 -19.15 -33.07
CA LEU A 116 -12.60 -20.47 -33.31
C LEU A 116 -13.44 -21.15 -34.38
N ASP A 117 -12.99 -21.06 -35.63
CA ASP A 117 -13.43 -21.91 -36.72
C ASP A 117 -13.17 -23.39 -36.37
N VAL A 118 -14.21 -24.08 -35.93
CA VAL A 118 -14.31 -25.55 -36.00
C VAL A 118 -15.73 -25.91 -36.40
N VAL A 119 -15.92 -25.97 -37.71
CA VAL A 119 -16.96 -26.78 -38.34
C VAL A 119 -16.77 -28.22 -37.85
N GLU A 120 -17.76 -28.77 -37.13
CA GLU A 120 -18.35 -30.09 -37.43
C GLU A 120 -19.44 -30.51 -36.43
N ALA A 121 -20.66 -30.59 -36.98
CA ALA A 121 -21.57 -31.72 -36.86
C ALA A 121 -22.06 -32.18 -35.46
N ASN A 122 -23.37 -32.00 -35.26
CA ASN A 122 -24.24 -32.84 -34.43
C ASN A 122 -24.10 -32.73 -32.91
N THR A 123 -24.80 -31.78 -32.30
CA THR A 123 -25.52 -32.12 -31.06
C THR A 123 -26.94 -31.54 -31.09
N LYS A 124 -27.88 -32.45 -30.92
CA LYS A 124 -29.30 -32.37 -31.25
C LYS A 124 -30.05 -31.54 -30.20
N ILE A 125 -30.86 -30.58 -30.65
CA ILE A 125 -31.75 -29.73 -29.84
C ILE A 125 -32.78 -30.61 -29.11
N ARG A 126 -33.06 -30.31 -27.83
CA ARG A 126 -34.31 -30.73 -27.15
C ARG A 126 -35.08 -29.51 -26.67
N LEU A 127 -36.27 -29.32 -27.23
CA LEU A 127 -37.27 -28.35 -26.79
C LEU A 127 -38.04 -28.95 -25.60
N ALA A 128 -38.35 -28.13 -24.61
CA ALA A 128 -39.51 -28.34 -23.76
C ALA A 128 -40.51 -27.23 -24.08
N GLU A 129 -41.46 -27.54 -24.97
CA GLU A 129 -42.70 -26.79 -25.06
C GLU A 129 -43.52 -27.03 -23.78
N THR A 130 -44.02 -25.91 -23.21
CA THR A 130 -45.27 -25.75 -22.42
C THR A 130 -45.33 -26.50 -21.08
N VAL A 131 -45.31 -25.85 -19.90
CA VAL A 131 -46.21 -24.81 -19.34
C VAL A 131 -45.43 -23.89 -18.40
#